data_AF-A0A8T4F3V6-F1
#
_entry.id   AF-A0A8T4F3V6-F1
#
_cell.length_a   1.000
_cell.length_b   1.000
_cell.length_c   1.000
_cell.angle_alpha   90.00
_cell.angle_beta   90.00
_cell.angle_gamma   90.00
#
_symmetry.space_group_name_H-M   'P 1'
#
loop_
_entity.id
_entity.type
_entity.pdbx_description
1 polymer ?
#
loop_
_entity_poly.entity_id
_entity_poly.type
_entity_poly.pdbx_seq_one_letter_code
_entity_poly.pdbx_strand_id
1 'polypeptide(L)'
;MSAPATRFGAGPLSRVAAFVYTALVVEALFLLTALPGLAALVLLAPDPSNAPLAVACLLPVGPALSAALYAWGRRRADITDLWPAGTFLRGYRANLGGVLRLWIPLLAWLAITATILANFPAAGVPVWWGILLGLLAVAALLWAANALVITSLFAFRTADVARLAVYMLLHRPRVTLANACLLVVAAGVTFYASEVALALLAVVFAAMLLRGCRPMIAEIAEQFI
;
A
#
# COMPACT_ATOMS: atom_id res chain seq x y z
N MET A 1 7.64 46.51 21.82
CA MET A 1 7.84 45.97 20.46
C MET A 1 8.65 44.69 20.58
N SER A 2 7.98 43.53 20.54
CA SER A 2 8.62 42.21 20.66
C SER A 2 9.23 41.85 19.31
N ALA A 3 10.53 41.56 19.26
CA ALA A 3 11.21 41.11 18.05
C ALA A 3 10.56 39.81 17.52
N PRO A 4 10.46 39.60 16.19
CA PRO A 4 10.01 38.34 15.67
C PRO A 4 11.05 37.28 16.03
N ALA A 5 10.68 36.32 16.87
CA ALA A 5 11.49 35.15 17.13
C ALA A 5 11.71 34.44 15.78
N THR A 6 12.92 34.53 15.25
CA THR A 6 13.35 33.74 14.10
C THR A 6 13.19 32.27 14.48
N ARG A 7 12.16 31.60 13.94
CA ARG A 7 11.99 30.15 14.05
C ARG A 7 13.21 29.48 13.42
N PHE A 8 14.19 29.16 14.24
CA PHE A 8 15.24 28.21 13.89
C PHE A 8 14.56 26.92 13.40
N GLY A 9 14.91 26.46 12.19
CA GLY A 9 14.33 25.26 11.59
C GLY A 9 13.27 25.46 10.50
N ALA A 10 12.96 26.69 10.07
CA ALA A 10 12.01 26.94 8.97
C ALA A 10 12.64 26.98 7.55
N GLY A 11 13.99 26.91 7.47
CA GLY A 11 14.72 26.95 6.21
C GLY A 11 14.40 25.78 5.27
N PRO A 12 14.57 25.94 3.95
CA PRO A 12 14.30 24.87 2.98
C PRO A 12 15.12 23.60 3.29
N LEU A 13 16.37 23.74 3.74
CA LEU A 13 17.21 22.62 4.17
C LEU A 13 16.64 21.86 5.37
N SER A 14 16.11 22.56 6.36
CA SER A 14 15.47 21.92 7.53
C SER A 14 14.22 21.14 7.12
N ARG A 15 13.44 21.65 6.17
CA ARG A 15 12.27 20.93 5.61
C ARG A 15 12.66 19.67 4.83
N VAL A 16 13.75 19.73 4.05
CA VAL A 16 14.29 18.56 3.35
C VAL A 16 14.83 17.54 4.35
N ALA A 17 15.60 17.97 5.35
CA ALA A 17 16.11 17.09 6.40
C ALA A 17 14.97 16.41 7.19
N ALA A 18 13.93 17.16 7.57
CA ALA A 18 12.75 16.62 8.20
C ALA A 18 11.99 15.64 7.28
N PHE A 19 12.01 15.86 5.96
CA PHE A 19 11.42 14.92 4.99
C PHE A 19 12.18 13.61 4.95
N VAL A 20 13.50 13.68 4.82
CA VAL A 20 14.36 12.49 4.80
C VAL A 20 14.26 11.75 6.13
N TYR A 21 14.28 12.45 7.26
CA TYR A 21 14.10 11.84 8.59
C TYR A 21 12.77 11.10 8.71
N THR A 22 11.65 11.73 8.33
CA THR A 22 10.35 11.04 8.35
C THR A 22 10.32 9.84 7.40
N ALA A 23 10.90 9.97 6.21
CA ALA A 23 10.99 8.87 5.25
C ALA A 23 11.74 7.68 5.84
N LEU A 24 12.94 7.91 6.40
CA LEU A 24 13.76 6.87 6.99
C LEU A 24 13.08 6.21 8.20
N VAL A 25 12.42 6.97 9.06
CA VAL A 25 11.72 6.42 10.23
C VAL A 25 10.52 5.57 9.81
N VAL A 26 9.71 6.04 8.86
CA VAL A 26 8.55 5.28 8.37
C VAL A 26 8.99 4.04 7.62
N GLU A 27 10.06 4.15 6.82
CA GLU A 27 10.66 3.02 6.09
C GLU A 27 11.18 1.97 7.07
N ALA A 28 11.94 2.38 8.09
CA ALA A 28 12.44 1.47 9.12
C ALA A 28 11.31 0.77 9.88
N LEU A 29 10.23 1.49 10.23
CA LEU A 29 9.07 0.91 10.89
C LEU A 29 8.27 -0.03 9.96
N PHE A 30 8.17 0.31 8.68
CA PHE A 30 7.58 -0.56 7.66
C PHE A 30 8.36 -1.86 7.55
N LEU A 31 9.69 -1.78 7.41
CA LEU A 31 10.55 -2.96 7.33
C LEU A 31 10.46 -3.80 8.60
N LEU A 32 10.45 -3.18 9.79
CA LEU A 32 10.36 -3.89 11.06
C LEU A 32 9.02 -4.61 11.23
N THR A 33 7.92 -3.98 10.80
CA THR A 33 6.57 -4.59 10.86
C THR A 33 6.33 -5.63 9.77
N ALA A 34 6.93 -5.46 8.59
CA ALA A 34 6.87 -6.41 7.48
C ALA A 34 7.91 -7.54 7.59
N LEU A 35 8.93 -7.39 8.45
CA LEU A 35 10.02 -8.34 8.68
C LEU A 35 9.56 -9.80 8.84
N PRO A 36 8.56 -10.14 9.67
CA PRO A 36 8.13 -11.53 9.80
C PRO A 36 7.64 -12.12 8.46
N GLY A 37 6.99 -11.31 7.64
CA GLY A 37 6.53 -11.71 6.31
C GLY A 37 7.67 -11.83 5.30
N LEU A 38 8.54 -10.83 5.24
CA LEU A 38 9.69 -10.80 4.33
C LEU A 38 10.70 -11.91 4.65
N ALA A 39 10.98 -12.16 5.94
CA ALA A 39 11.85 -13.25 6.36
C ALA A 39 11.27 -14.61 5.96
N ALA A 40 9.95 -14.80 6.14
CA ALA A 40 9.29 -16.03 5.73
C ALA A 40 9.32 -16.23 4.20
N LEU A 41 9.19 -15.17 3.40
CA LEU A 41 9.33 -15.22 1.93
C LEU A 41 10.74 -15.63 1.51
N VAL A 42 11.78 -15.04 2.09
CA VAL A 42 13.18 -15.35 1.76
C VAL A 42 13.55 -16.80 2.13
N LEU A 43 12.97 -17.32 3.21
CA LEU A 43 13.17 -18.71 3.65
C LEU A 43 12.37 -19.71 2.81
N LEU A 44 11.36 -19.27 2.08
CA LEU A 44 10.50 -20.14 1.29
C LEU A 44 11.19 -20.51 -0.03
N ALA A 45 11.29 -21.81 -0.30
CA ALA A 45 11.78 -22.26 -1.59
C ALA A 45 10.79 -21.86 -2.70
N PRO A 46 11.26 -21.36 -3.87
CA PRO A 46 10.42 -21.07 -5.01
C PRO A 46 9.82 -22.36 -5.57
N ASP A 47 8.63 -22.72 -5.10
CA ASP A 47 7.89 -23.91 -5.54
C ASP A 47 6.40 -23.57 -5.74
N PRO A 48 5.73 -24.09 -6.78
CA PRO A 48 4.30 -23.92 -7.00
C PRO A 48 3.41 -24.24 -5.78
N SER A 49 3.79 -25.24 -4.98
CA SER A 49 3.08 -25.65 -3.76
C SER A 49 3.19 -24.62 -2.63
N ASN A 50 4.22 -23.78 -2.68
CA ASN A 50 4.48 -22.73 -1.70
C ASN A 50 3.78 -21.41 -2.05
N ALA A 51 3.12 -21.30 -3.21
CA ALA A 51 2.37 -20.10 -3.62
C ALA A 51 1.38 -19.57 -2.56
N PRO A 52 0.51 -20.39 -1.93
CA PRO A 52 -0.40 -19.88 -0.89
C PRO A 52 0.34 -19.43 0.37
N LEU A 53 1.44 -20.09 0.73
CA LEU A 53 2.28 -19.69 1.86
C LEU A 53 3.00 -18.37 1.58
N ALA A 54 3.50 -18.16 0.37
CA ALA A 54 4.09 -16.91 -0.07
C ALA A 54 3.08 -15.75 0.03
N VAL A 55 1.84 -15.97 -0.40
CA VAL A 55 0.78 -14.95 -0.28
C VAL A 55 0.41 -14.70 1.20
N ALA A 56 0.39 -15.73 2.04
CA ALA A 56 0.19 -15.57 3.48
C ALA A 56 1.32 -14.77 4.15
N CYS A 57 2.54 -14.80 3.62
CA CYS A 57 3.64 -13.97 4.13
C CYS A 57 3.43 -12.46 3.86
N LEU A 58 2.48 -12.07 3.01
CA LEU A 58 2.12 -10.68 2.75
C LEU A 58 1.07 -10.12 3.73
N LEU A 59 0.61 -10.92 4.70
CA LEU A 59 -0.33 -10.48 5.75
C LEU A 59 0.14 -9.24 6.53
N PRO A 60 1.40 -9.14 7.01
CA PRO A 60 1.88 -7.96 7.72
C PRO A 60 2.08 -6.73 6.82
N VAL A 61 2.19 -6.92 5.50
CA VAL A 61 2.45 -5.83 4.53
C VAL A 61 1.26 -4.89 4.43
N GLY A 62 0.02 -5.40 4.46
CA GLY A 62 -1.21 -4.60 4.40
C GLY A 62 -1.29 -3.52 5.50
N PRO A 63 -1.25 -3.87 6.80
CA PRO A 63 -1.31 -2.90 7.88
C PRO A 63 -0.06 -2.00 7.95
N ALA A 64 1.12 -2.51 7.59
CA ALA A 64 2.34 -1.69 7.50
C ALA A 64 2.22 -0.59 6.42
N LEU A 65 1.67 -0.94 5.25
CA LEU A 65 1.46 0.01 4.15
C LEU A 65 0.37 1.03 4.49
N SER A 66 -0.72 0.61 5.15
CA SER A 66 -1.75 1.52 5.65
C SER A 66 -1.20 2.54 6.66
N ALA A 67 -0.35 2.10 7.59
CA ALA A 67 0.29 2.98 8.55
C ALA A 67 1.24 3.98 7.89
N ALA A 68 1.97 3.56 6.84
CA ALA A 68 2.80 4.46 6.03
C ALA A 68 1.95 5.52 5.30
N LEU A 69 0.82 5.12 4.71
CA LEU A 69 -0.14 6.04 4.07
C LEU A 69 -0.72 7.05 5.07
N TYR A 70 -1.11 6.59 6.27
CA TYR A 70 -1.60 7.45 7.34
C TYR A 70 -0.55 8.49 7.77
N ALA A 71 0.70 8.05 8.00
CA ALA A 71 1.80 8.93 8.40
C ALA A 71 2.07 10.02 7.34
N TRP A 72 2.05 9.65 6.05
CA TRP A 72 2.25 10.61 4.95
C TRP A 72 1.07 11.56 4.77
N GLY A 73 -0.16 11.08 4.93
CA GLY A 73 -1.37 11.89 4.88
C GLY A 73 -1.39 12.96 5.97
N ARG A 74 -1.06 12.56 7.21
CA ARG A 74 -0.99 13.47 8.37
C ARG A 74 0.12 14.51 8.21
N ARG A 75 1.32 14.11 7.78
CA ARG A 75 2.45 15.02 7.52
C ARG A 75 2.15 16.04 6.43
N ARG A 76 1.29 15.70 5.47
CA ARG A 76 0.86 16.64 4.42
C ARG A 76 -0.07 17.72 4.98
N ALA A 77 -0.90 17.37 5.96
CA ALA A 77 -1.77 18.33 6.66
C ALA A 77 -0.99 19.19 7.67
N ASP A 78 0.03 18.62 8.32
CA ASP A 78 0.87 19.33 9.30
C ASP A 78 2.36 19.04 9.11
N ILE A 79 3.09 20.04 8.60
CA ILE A 79 4.53 19.97 8.31
C ILE A 79 5.37 20.15 9.59
N THR A 80 4.74 20.58 10.70
CA THR A 80 5.43 20.91 11.95
C THR A 80 5.51 19.75 12.94
N ASP A 81 4.88 18.62 12.63
CA ASP A 81 4.81 17.47 13.54
C ASP A 81 6.14 16.67 13.52
N LEU A 82 6.89 16.75 14.62
CA LEU A 82 8.22 16.14 14.77
C LEU A 82 8.20 14.67 15.27
N TRP A 83 7.02 14.05 15.35
CA TRP A 83 6.84 12.70 15.93
C TRP A 83 6.36 11.65 14.91
N PRO A 84 7.18 11.29 13.90
CA PRO A 84 6.79 10.37 12.83
C PRO A 84 6.52 8.93 13.32
N ALA A 85 7.23 8.46 14.34
CA ALA A 85 7.00 7.12 14.89
C ALA A 85 5.63 6.99 15.58
N GLY A 86 5.24 8.01 16.35
CA GLY A 86 3.98 8.01 17.09
C GLY A 86 2.75 8.10 16.17
N THR A 87 2.89 8.76 15.01
CA THR A 87 1.82 8.83 14.00
C THR A 87 1.67 7.53 13.23
N PHE A 88 2.78 6.87 12.88
CA PHE A 88 2.77 5.52 12.29
C PHE A 88 2.08 4.50 13.21
N LEU A 89 2.49 4.43 14.49
CA LEU A 89 1.91 3.50 15.48
C LEU A 89 0.42 3.75 15.72
N ARG A 90 0.00 5.02 15.78
CA ARG A 90 -1.41 5.38 15.93
C ARG A 90 -2.22 4.96 14.70
N GLY A 91 -1.72 5.25 13.49
CA GLY A 91 -2.35 4.79 12.24
C GLY A 91 -2.42 3.27 12.15
N TYR A 92 -1.34 2.58 12.52
CA TYR A 92 -1.27 1.12 12.55
C TYR A 92 -2.35 0.53 13.46
N ARG A 93 -2.49 1.02 14.70
CA ARG A 93 -3.51 0.52 15.64
C ARG A 93 -4.94 0.88 15.23
N ALA A 94 -5.14 2.07 14.68
CA ALA A 94 -6.46 2.52 14.25
C ALA A 94 -6.97 1.75 13.02
N ASN A 95 -6.08 1.49 12.06
CA ASN A 95 -6.46 0.90 10.77
C ASN A 95 -6.32 -0.62 10.74
N LEU A 96 -5.63 -1.24 11.70
CA LEU A 96 -5.34 -2.68 11.76
C LEU A 96 -6.58 -3.55 11.49
N GLY A 97 -7.67 -3.32 12.23
CA GLY A 97 -8.88 -4.14 12.11
C GLY A 97 -9.62 -3.96 10.80
N GLY A 98 -9.69 -2.72 10.29
CA GLY A 98 -10.34 -2.41 9.02
C GLY A 98 -9.55 -2.96 7.83
N VAL A 99 -8.24 -2.81 7.86
CA VAL A 99 -7.32 -3.28 6.83
C VAL A 99 -7.30 -4.81 6.80
N LEU A 100 -7.12 -5.49 7.94
CA LEU A 100 -7.08 -6.96 7.96
C LEU A 100 -8.39 -7.59 7.45
N ARG A 101 -9.55 -7.00 7.74
CA ARG A 101 -10.85 -7.47 7.24
C ARG A 101 -10.97 -7.42 5.72
N LEU A 102 -10.25 -6.52 5.05
CA LEU A 102 -10.21 -6.42 3.59
C LEU A 102 -9.03 -7.19 2.99
N TRP A 103 -7.90 -7.20 3.70
CA TRP A 103 -6.64 -7.78 3.24
C TRP A 103 -6.67 -9.31 3.30
N ILE A 104 -7.20 -9.91 4.37
CA ILE A 104 -7.31 -11.37 4.51
C ILE A 104 -8.11 -12.00 3.36
N PRO A 105 -9.36 -11.57 3.05
CA PRO A 105 -10.12 -12.20 1.98
C PRO A 105 -9.47 -11.97 0.60
N LEU A 106 -8.84 -10.82 0.38
CA LEU A 106 -8.07 -10.54 -0.82
C LEU A 106 -6.87 -11.50 -0.96
N LEU A 107 -6.07 -11.67 0.09
CA LEU A 107 -4.93 -12.57 0.10
C LEU A 107 -5.38 -14.01 -0.12
N ALA A 108 -6.48 -14.45 0.51
CA ALA A 108 -7.05 -15.78 0.28
C ALA A 108 -7.41 -15.98 -1.20
N TRP A 109 -8.07 -14.98 -1.82
CA TRP A 109 -8.42 -15.04 -3.24
C TRP A 109 -7.18 -15.05 -4.15
N LEU A 110 -6.17 -14.23 -3.84
CA LEU A 110 -4.91 -14.21 -4.59
C LEU A 110 -4.12 -15.52 -4.43
N ALA A 111 -4.14 -16.14 -3.25
CA ALA A 111 -3.52 -17.43 -3.00
C ALA A 111 -4.16 -18.54 -3.86
N ILE A 112 -5.50 -18.56 -3.92
CA ILE A 112 -6.24 -19.49 -4.78
C ILE A 112 -5.87 -19.24 -6.24
N THR A 113 -5.90 -17.98 -6.69
CA THR A 113 -5.59 -17.61 -8.07
C THR A 113 -4.16 -17.98 -8.45
N ALA A 114 -3.18 -17.71 -7.59
CA ALA A 114 -1.79 -18.06 -7.79
C ALA A 114 -1.59 -19.58 -7.87
N THR A 115 -2.27 -20.35 -7.00
CA THR A 115 -2.20 -21.82 -7.02
C THR A 115 -2.76 -22.38 -8.33
N ILE A 116 -3.88 -21.83 -8.82
CA ILE A 116 -4.48 -22.22 -10.11
C ILE A 116 -3.52 -21.90 -11.26
N LEU A 117 -2.92 -20.72 -11.27
CA LEU A 117 -1.98 -20.31 -12.32
C LEU A 117 -0.69 -21.15 -12.30
N ALA A 118 -0.19 -21.50 -11.11
CA ALA A 118 1.03 -22.29 -10.98
C ALA A 118 0.85 -23.74 -11.45
N ASN A 119 -0.35 -24.30 -11.29
CA ASN A 119 -0.71 -25.63 -11.77
C ASN A 119 -1.38 -25.62 -13.15
N PHE A 120 -1.46 -24.44 -13.79
CA PHE A 120 -2.13 -24.25 -15.07
C PHE A 120 -1.60 -25.15 -16.21
N PRO A 121 -0.27 -25.38 -16.35
CA PRO A 121 0.25 -26.28 -17.38
C PRO A 121 -0.23 -27.74 -17.23
N ALA A 122 -0.50 -28.17 -15.99
CA ALA A 122 -0.98 -29.52 -15.70
C ALA A 122 -2.51 -29.67 -15.85
N ALA A 123 -3.25 -28.56 -15.86
CA ALA A 123 -4.71 -28.58 -15.83
C ALA A 123 -5.36 -28.77 -17.22
N GLY A 124 -4.61 -28.66 -18.32
CA GLY A 124 -5.13 -28.81 -19.68
C GLY A 124 -6.18 -27.75 -20.08
N VAL A 125 -6.25 -26.63 -19.35
CA VAL A 125 -7.23 -25.55 -19.55
C VAL A 125 -6.76 -24.61 -20.66
N PRO A 126 -7.67 -24.05 -21.48
CA PRO A 126 -7.31 -23.08 -22.50
C PRO A 126 -6.60 -21.84 -21.95
N VAL A 127 -5.53 -21.40 -22.63
CA VAL A 127 -4.66 -20.27 -22.24
C VAL A 127 -5.42 -18.98 -21.89
N TRP A 128 -6.55 -18.71 -22.57
CA TRP A 128 -7.37 -17.53 -22.31
C TRP A 128 -7.96 -17.49 -20.89
N TRP A 129 -8.15 -18.64 -20.24
CA TRP A 129 -8.59 -18.70 -18.83
C TRP A 129 -7.51 -18.20 -17.87
N GLY A 130 -6.24 -18.51 -18.16
CA GLY A 130 -5.09 -17.98 -17.41
C GLY A 130 -4.96 -16.47 -17.56
N ILE A 131 -5.18 -15.95 -18.78
CA ILE A 131 -5.19 -14.49 -19.03
C ILE A 131 -6.31 -13.81 -18.22
N LEU A 132 -7.52 -14.39 -18.23
CA LEU A 132 -8.66 -13.84 -17.50
C LEU A 132 -8.43 -13.83 -15.98
N LEU A 133 -7.87 -14.90 -15.42
CA LEU A 133 -7.48 -14.96 -14.01
C LEU A 133 -6.37 -13.95 -13.67
N GLY A 134 -5.38 -13.77 -14.55
CA GLY A 134 -4.34 -12.76 -14.39
C GLY A 134 -4.91 -11.34 -14.37
N LEU A 135 -5.83 -11.03 -15.30
CA LEU A 135 -6.53 -9.75 -15.31
C LEU A 135 -7.35 -9.52 -14.04
N LEU A 136 -8.03 -10.56 -13.54
CA LEU A 136 -8.79 -10.50 -12.29
C LEU A 136 -7.87 -10.25 -11.08
N ALA A 137 -6.69 -10.86 -11.04
CA ALA A 137 -5.69 -10.62 -10.00
C ALA A 137 -5.19 -9.17 -10.02
N VAL A 138 -4.90 -8.62 -11.21
CA VAL A 138 -4.52 -7.20 -11.37
C VAL A 138 -5.64 -6.28 -10.91
N ALA A 139 -6.88 -6.56 -11.31
CA ALA A 139 -8.05 -5.77 -10.88
C ALA A 139 -8.23 -5.82 -9.35
N ALA A 140 -8.01 -6.97 -8.72
CA ALA A 140 -8.07 -7.15 -7.28
C ALA A 140 -6.97 -6.33 -6.56
N LEU A 141 -5.75 -6.30 -7.09
CA LEU A 141 -4.65 -5.48 -6.57
C LEU A 141 -4.95 -3.98 -6.69
N LEU A 142 -5.50 -3.54 -7.82
CA LEU A 142 -5.91 -2.15 -8.01
C LEU A 142 -7.03 -1.74 -7.04
N TRP A 143 -8.01 -2.63 -6.84
CA TRP A 143 -9.07 -2.43 -5.85
C TRP A 143 -8.49 -2.31 -4.44
N ALA A 144 -7.54 -3.17 -4.09
CA ALA A 144 -6.91 -3.17 -2.78
C ALA A 144 -6.10 -1.89 -2.51
N ALA A 145 -5.39 -1.38 -3.52
CA ALA A 145 -4.66 -0.12 -3.41
C ALA A 145 -5.60 1.06 -3.10
N ASN A 146 -6.75 1.15 -3.79
CA ASN A 146 -7.77 2.15 -3.51
C ASN A 146 -8.38 1.98 -2.11
N ALA A 147 -8.74 0.75 -1.74
CA ALA A 147 -9.33 0.43 -0.44
C ALA A 147 -8.37 0.75 0.72
N LEU A 148 -7.08 0.50 0.56
CA LEU A 148 -6.04 0.85 1.52
C LEU A 148 -5.92 2.37 1.69
N VAL A 149 -5.95 3.14 0.61
CA VAL A 149 -5.92 4.62 0.71
C VAL A 149 -7.15 5.15 1.44
N ILE A 150 -8.34 4.62 1.13
CA ILE A 150 -9.60 5.06 1.76
C ILE A 150 -9.59 4.69 3.24
N THR A 151 -9.30 3.43 3.61
CA THR A 151 -9.23 3.01 5.02
C THR A 151 -8.15 3.72 5.80
N SER A 152 -7.05 4.12 5.15
CA SER A 152 -5.97 4.83 5.81
C SER A 152 -6.29 6.29 6.06
N LEU A 153 -7.18 6.92 5.30
CA LEU A 153 -7.45 8.35 5.41
C LEU A 153 -8.83 8.67 6.01
N PHE A 154 -9.79 7.74 5.91
CA PHE A 154 -11.17 7.96 6.30
C PHE A 154 -11.68 6.82 7.19
N ALA A 155 -12.41 7.18 8.24
CA ALA A 155 -13.05 6.23 9.14
C ALA A 155 -14.43 5.81 8.59
N PHE A 156 -14.44 4.94 7.58
CA PHE A 156 -15.66 4.34 7.03
C PHE A 156 -15.82 2.88 7.43
N ARG A 157 -17.06 2.39 7.39
CA ARG A 157 -17.37 0.97 7.58
C ARG A 157 -16.73 0.16 6.44
N THR A 158 -16.12 -0.98 6.76
CA THR A 158 -15.33 -1.77 5.78
C THR A 158 -16.12 -2.16 4.52
N ALA A 159 -17.42 -2.41 4.65
CA ALA A 159 -18.31 -2.72 3.52
C ALA A 159 -18.47 -1.52 2.57
N ASP A 160 -18.54 -0.31 3.11
CA ASP A 160 -18.72 0.91 2.32
C ASP A 160 -17.40 1.29 1.62
N VAL A 161 -16.26 1.08 2.28
CA VAL A 161 -14.93 1.20 1.66
C VAL A 161 -14.79 0.24 0.47
N ALA A 162 -15.19 -1.02 0.63
CA ALA A 162 -15.12 -2.01 -0.44
C ALA A 162 -15.92 -1.56 -1.68
N ARG A 163 -17.14 -1.08 -1.47
CA ARG A 163 -18.02 -0.56 -2.54
C ARG A 163 -17.44 0.70 -3.18
N LEU A 164 -16.97 1.65 -2.38
CA LEU A 164 -16.40 2.90 -2.86
C LEU A 164 -15.12 2.67 -3.67
N ALA A 165 -14.28 1.70 -3.27
CA ALA A 165 -13.09 1.32 -4.02
C ALA A 165 -13.42 0.73 -5.40
N VAL A 166 -14.47 -0.10 -5.52
CA VAL A 166 -14.97 -0.60 -6.82
C VAL A 166 -15.53 0.56 -7.65
N TYR A 167 -16.33 1.43 -7.03
CA TYR A 167 -16.89 2.59 -7.71
C TYR A 167 -15.81 3.48 -8.31
N MET A 168 -14.77 3.81 -7.54
CA MET A 168 -13.63 4.61 -7.99
C MET A 168 -12.79 3.91 -9.07
N LEU A 169 -12.72 2.58 -9.03
CA LEU A 169 -12.06 1.79 -10.07
C LEU A 169 -12.71 2.03 -11.45
N LEU A 170 -14.04 2.13 -11.48
CA LEU A 170 -14.81 2.27 -12.71
C LEU A 170 -15.00 3.74 -13.13
N HIS A 171 -15.18 4.65 -12.17
CA HIS A 171 -15.57 6.03 -12.44
C HIS A 171 -14.38 7.00 -12.57
N ARG A 172 -13.17 6.61 -12.13
CA ARG A 172 -11.97 7.45 -12.21
C ARG A 172 -10.81 6.72 -12.93
N PRO A 173 -10.89 6.57 -14.27
CA PRO A 173 -9.89 5.83 -15.05
C PRO A 173 -8.48 6.43 -14.95
N ARG A 174 -8.37 7.74 -14.68
CA ARG A 174 -7.06 8.39 -14.47
C ARG A 174 -6.36 7.91 -13.21
N VAL A 175 -7.10 7.66 -12.12
CA VAL A 175 -6.53 7.15 -10.86
C VAL A 175 -6.16 5.68 -11.01
N THR A 176 -7.01 4.90 -11.68
CA THR A 176 -6.70 3.50 -11.95
C THR A 176 -5.52 3.34 -12.90
N LEU A 177 -5.38 4.20 -13.91
CA LEU A 177 -4.21 4.20 -14.79
C LEU A 177 -2.93 4.54 -14.00
N ALA A 178 -2.97 5.55 -13.12
CA ALA A 178 -1.83 5.88 -12.27
C ALA A 178 -1.44 4.69 -11.36
N ASN A 179 -2.42 4.02 -10.75
CA ASN A 179 -2.18 2.84 -9.92
C ASN A 179 -1.71 1.63 -10.74
N ALA A 180 -2.20 1.47 -11.97
CA ALA A 180 -1.77 0.42 -12.88
C ALA A 180 -0.32 0.63 -13.31
N CYS A 181 0.07 1.86 -13.68
CA CYS A 181 1.46 2.20 -13.94
C CYS A 181 2.33 1.91 -12.71
N LEU A 182 1.87 2.27 -11.51
CA LEU A 182 2.60 2.01 -10.28
C LEU A 182 2.77 0.51 -10.00
N LEU A 183 1.73 -0.30 -10.26
CA LEU A 183 1.80 -1.76 -10.18
C LEU A 183 2.78 -2.35 -11.19
N VAL A 184 2.80 -1.85 -12.43
CA VAL A 184 3.76 -2.28 -13.46
C VAL A 184 5.20 -1.95 -13.03
N VAL A 185 5.43 -0.77 -12.45
CA VAL A 185 6.75 -0.40 -11.92
C VAL A 185 7.12 -1.30 -10.74
N ALA A 186 6.20 -1.58 -9.82
CA ALA A 186 6.44 -2.50 -8.71
C ALA A 186 6.81 -3.90 -9.21
N ALA A 187 6.04 -4.44 -10.17
CA ALA A 187 6.30 -5.72 -10.80
C ALA A 187 7.67 -5.75 -11.51
N GLY A 188 8.01 -4.68 -12.23
CA GLY A 188 9.32 -4.53 -12.86
C GLY A 188 10.47 -4.53 -11.85
N VAL A 189 10.34 -3.79 -10.74
CA VAL A 189 11.35 -3.78 -9.67
C VAL A 189 11.51 -5.18 -9.05
N THR A 190 10.42 -5.90 -8.78
CA THR A 190 10.50 -7.27 -8.26
C THR A 190 11.12 -8.24 -9.26
N PHE A 191 10.87 -8.06 -10.55
CA PHE A 191 11.37 -8.95 -11.60
C PHE A 191 12.87 -8.73 -11.88
N TYR A 192 13.33 -7.47 -11.93
CA TYR A 192 14.71 -7.14 -12.28
C TYR A 192 15.67 -7.01 -11.09
N ALA A 193 15.15 -6.70 -9.89
CA ALA A 193 15.97 -6.52 -8.70
C ALA A 193 15.67 -7.59 -7.65
N SER A 194 14.73 -7.32 -6.75
CA SER A 194 14.29 -8.26 -5.72
C SER A 194 13.08 -7.72 -4.96
N GLU A 195 12.41 -8.61 -4.23
CA GLU A 195 11.38 -8.25 -3.25
C GLU A 195 11.92 -7.31 -2.16
N VAL A 196 13.20 -7.46 -1.81
CA VAL A 196 13.90 -6.58 -0.83
C VAL A 196 14.07 -5.17 -1.39
N ALA A 197 14.41 -5.04 -2.68
CA ALA A 197 14.52 -3.74 -3.33
C ALA A 197 13.16 -3.02 -3.38
N LEU A 198 12.07 -3.76 -3.61
CA LEU A 198 10.71 -3.20 -3.52
C LEU A 198 10.39 -2.76 -2.10
N ALA A 199 10.74 -3.59 -1.11
CA ALA A 199 10.51 -3.29 0.30
C ALA A 199 11.25 -2.03 0.75
N LEU A 200 12.47 -1.78 0.26
CA LEU A 200 13.28 -0.58 0.52
C LEU A 200 12.77 0.70 -0.17
N LEU A 201 11.86 0.54 -1.14
CA LEU A 201 11.20 1.64 -1.83
C LEU A 201 9.77 1.85 -1.34
N ALA A 202 9.34 1.17 -0.27
CA ALA A 202 7.95 1.13 0.16
C ALA A 202 7.38 2.52 0.46
N VAL A 203 8.14 3.37 1.16
CA VAL A 203 7.71 4.76 1.43
C VAL A 203 7.61 5.59 0.16
N VAL A 204 8.47 5.36 -0.82
CA VAL A 204 8.41 6.05 -2.13
C VAL A 204 7.15 5.63 -2.87
N PHE A 205 6.86 4.33 -2.93
CA PHE A 205 5.63 3.80 -3.52
C PHE A 205 4.37 4.33 -2.81
N ALA A 206 4.36 4.35 -1.48
CA ALA A 206 3.25 4.91 -0.71
C ALA A 206 3.05 6.41 -1.00
N ALA A 207 4.13 7.17 -1.12
CA ALA A 207 4.07 8.58 -1.48
C ALA A 207 3.55 8.80 -2.92
N MET A 208 3.98 7.98 -3.88
CA MET A 208 3.49 8.01 -5.26
C MET A 208 2.01 7.63 -5.34
N LEU A 209 1.60 6.59 -4.62
CA LEU A 209 0.20 6.16 -4.53
C LEU A 209 -0.69 7.30 -4.01
N LEU A 210 -0.29 7.97 -2.93
CA LEU A 210 -1.02 9.13 -2.42
C LEU A 210 -1.07 10.30 -3.39
N ARG A 211 -0.04 10.49 -4.23
CA ARG A 211 -0.05 11.51 -5.28
C ARG A 211 -1.02 11.16 -6.41
N GLY A 212 -1.05 9.89 -6.83
CA GLY A 212 -1.97 9.39 -7.84
C GLY A 212 -3.43 9.43 -7.39
N CYS A 213 -3.69 9.14 -6.11
CA CYS A 213 -5.02 9.14 -5.51
C CYS A 213 -5.50 10.53 -5.06
N ARG A 214 -4.74 11.61 -5.29
CA ARG A 214 -5.16 12.99 -4.93
C ARG A 214 -6.57 13.38 -5.36
N PRO A 215 -6.98 13.21 -6.63
CA PRO A 215 -8.32 13.61 -7.06
C PRO A 215 -9.41 12.78 -6.36
N MET A 216 -9.14 11.49 -6.08
CA MET A 216 -10.04 10.64 -5.32
C MET A 216 -10.19 11.13 -3.87
N ILE A 217 -9.08 11.48 -3.21
CA ILE A 217 -9.09 11.98 -1.83
C ILE A 217 -9.86 13.30 -1.74
N ALA A 218 -9.67 14.20 -2.72
CA ALA A 218 -10.37 15.49 -2.76
C ALA A 218 -11.88 15.31 -2.93
N GLU A 219 -12.31 14.45 -3.85
CA GLU A 219 -13.73 14.18 -4.08
C GLU A 219 -14.41 13.55 -2.86
N ILE A 220 -13.75 12.60 -2.18
CA ILE A 220 -14.30 12.00 -0.97
C ILE A 220 -14.40 13.04 0.16
N ALA A 221 -13.40 13.92 0.29
CA ALA A 221 -13.43 15.00 1.27
C ALA A 221 -14.52 16.03 0.98
N GLU A 222 -14.84 16.32 -0.29
CA GLU A 222 -15.90 17.26 -0.66
C GLU A 222 -17.32 16.68 -0.54
N GLN A 223 -17.48 15.37 -0.77
CA GLN A 223 -18.81 14.74 -0.78
C GLN A 223 -19.23 14.14 0.56
N PHE A 224 -18.29 13.83 1.46
CA PHE A 224 -18.57 13.05 2.67
C PHE A 224 -18.08 13.69 3.98
N ILE A 225 -17.46 14.88 3.94
CA ILE A 225 -17.04 15.66 5.12
C ILE A 225 -17.63 17.07 5.00
#